data_AF-A0A919WZV6-F1
#
_entry.id   AF-A0A919WZV6-F1
#
_cell.length_a   1.000
_cell.length_b   1.000
_cell.length_c   1.000
_cell.angle_alpha   90.00
_cell.angle_beta   90.00
_cell.angle_gamma   90.00
#
_symmetry.space_group_name_H-M   'P 1'
#
loop_
_entity.id
_entity.type
_entity.pdbx_description
1 polymer ?
#
loop_
_entity_poly.entity_id
_entity_poly.type
_entity_poly.pdbx_seq_one_letter_code
_entity_poly.pdbx_strand_id
1 'polypeptide(L)'
;MNWQEISDAIDDFQYGDNYYGYTLDKINKKIVAHARNLWHTKISDIKFKELIGQKVTAIDSEVHFIIQLEKGAIVIECPWRIRNTGGILLGETDIQSNQSEWKSVKELLVGKKVEDIRLYEQCPLLIIQFDNIFLDVFHASSYFDGWTLTDHGDFYIFLDAWWKYCIG
;
A
#
# COMPACT_ATOMS: atom_id res chain seq x y z
N MET A 1 -11.33 7.30 21.89
CA MET A 1 -9.99 7.52 22.44
C MET A 1 -9.10 8.03 21.33
N ASN A 2 -8.74 9.30 21.37
CA ASN A 2 -7.92 9.99 20.36
C ASN A 2 -6.43 9.91 20.77
N TRP A 3 -5.50 10.03 19.81
CA TRP A 3 -4.06 10.02 20.07
C TRP A 3 -3.63 11.11 21.05
N GLN A 4 -4.29 12.28 21.02
CA GLN A 4 -4.04 13.38 21.95
C GLN A 4 -4.15 12.94 23.42
N GLU A 5 -5.20 12.18 23.77
CA GLU A 5 -5.42 11.70 25.14
C GLU A 5 -4.35 10.69 25.62
N ILE A 6 -3.67 10.05 24.67
CA ILE A 6 -2.57 9.11 24.95
C ILE A 6 -1.26 9.89 25.08
N SER A 7 -1.04 10.88 24.21
CA SER A 7 0.09 11.81 24.29
C SER A 7 0.10 12.53 25.65
N ASP A 8 -1.04 13.11 26.04
CA ASP A 8 -1.16 13.84 27.30
C ASP A 8 -0.88 12.93 28.52
N ALA A 9 -1.26 11.65 28.45
CA ALA A 9 -0.98 10.67 29.50
C ALA A 9 0.49 10.21 29.54
N ILE A 10 1.17 10.19 28.39
CA ILE A 10 2.62 9.94 28.30
C ILE A 10 3.37 11.12 28.88
N ASP A 11 2.98 12.34 28.51
CA ASP A 11 3.62 13.58 28.97
C ASP A 11 3.47 13.76 30.48
N ASP A 12 2.29 13.51 31.05
CA ASP A 12 2.07 13.51 32.51
C ASP A 12 2.94 12.47 33.23
N PHE A 13 3.10 11.27 32.65
CA PHE A 13 3.90 10.22 33.25
C PHE A 13 5.42 10.45 33.14
N GLN A 14 5.90 11.02 32.03
CA GLN A 14 7.32 11.18 31.76
C GLN A 14 7.88 12.52 32.28
N TYR A 15 7.06 13.57 32.23
CA TYR A 15 7.49 14.95 32.47
C TYR A 15 6.62 15.70 33.49
N GLY A 16 5.46 15.17 33.83
CA GLY A 16 4.55 15.72 34.84
C GLY A 16 4.82 15.22 36.25
N ASP A 17 3.91 15.55 37.18
CA ASP A 17 3.88 15.01 38.53
C ASP A 17 3.21 13.62 38.59
N ASN A 18 2.83 13.07 37.42
CA ASN A 18 2.08 11.84 37.28
C ASN A 18 0.80 11.87 38.13
N TYR A 19 0.08 13.00 38.06
CA TYR A 19 -1.10 13.27 38.88
C TYR A 19 -2.11 12.11 38.88
N TYR A 20 -2.26 11.43 37.75
CA TYR A 20 -3.22 10.33 37.58
C TYR A 20 -2.67 8.95 37.96
N GLY A 21 -1.45 8.85 38.48
CA GLY A 21 -0.84 7.59 38.90
C GLY A 21 -0.73 6.60 37.74
N TYR A 22 -0.32 7.09 36.57
CA TYR A 22 0.02 6.27 35.43
C TYR A 22 1.21 5.37 35.75
N THR A 23 1.15 4.17 35.20
CA THR A 23 2.24 3.21 35.19
C THR A 23 2.52 2.86 33.74
N LEU A 24 3.73 2.40 33.45
CA LEU A 24 4.11 1.94 32.12
C LEU A 24 3.10 0.91 31.57
N ASP A 25 2.59 -0.01 32.42
CA ASP A 25 1.58 -0.99 32.04
C ASP A 25 0.23 -0.34 31.65
N LYS A 26 -0.23 0.68 32.39
CA LYS A 26 -1.47 1.42 32.05
C LYS A 26 -1.32 2.19 30.74
N ILE A 27 -0.17 2.82 30.50
CA ILE A 27 0.13 3.53 29.25
C ILE A 27 0.17 2.56 28.09
N ASN A 28 0.89 1.43 28.24
CA ASN A 28 0.94 0.39 27.22
C ASN A 28 -0.45 -0.17 26.90
N LYS A 29 -1.30 -0.39 27.90
CA LYS A 29 -2.70 -0.82 27.67
C LYS A 29 -3.48 0.20 26.85
N LYS A 30 -3.32 1.50 27.11
CA LYS A 30 -3.96 2.57 26.32
C LYS A 30 -3.44 2.60 24.88
N ILE A 31 -2.12 2.54 24.69
CA ILE A 31 -1.49 2.49 23.36
C ILE A 31 -1.99 1.27 22.57
N VAL A 32 -1.95 0.08 23.18
CA VAL A 32 -2.39 -1.17 22.52
C VAL A 32 -3.87 -1.15 22.20
N ALA A 33 -4.72 -0.64 23.10
CA ALA A 33 -6.16 -0.52 22.83
C ALA A 33 -6.44 0.45 21.67
N HIS A 34 -5.74 1.57 21.61
CA HIS A 34 -5.85 2.52 20.49
C HIS A 34 -5.32 1.92 19.18
N ALA A 35 -4.14 1.29 19.22
CA ALA A 35 -3.56 0.60 18.07
C ALA A 35 -4.50 -0.50 17.54
N ARG A 36 -5.18 -1.27 18.41
CA ARG A 36 -6.19 -2.25 18.00
C ARG A 36 -7.39 -1.61 17.32
N ASN A 37 -7.87 -0.47 17.83
CA ASN A 37 -8.94 0.28 17.16
C ASN A 37 -8.49 0.82 15.79
N LEU A 38 -7.21 1.16 15.63
CA LEU A 38 -6.64 1.61 14.36
C LEU A 38 -6.29 0.47 13.40
N TRP A 39 -6.08 -0.76 13.89
CA TRP A 39 -5.68 -1.92 13.08
C TRP A 39 -6.76 -2.32 12.06
N HIS A 40 -8.04 -2.02 12.33
CA HIS A 40 -9.12 -2.39 11.41
C HIS A 40 -8.88 -1.86 10.01
N THR A 41 -8.82 -2.78 9.05
CA THR A 41 -8.55 -2.54 7.63
C THR A 41 -9.51 -1.51 7.02
N LYS A 42 -9.11 -0.24 7.07
CA LYS A 42 -9.80 0.90 6.47
C LYS A 42 -9.40 0.97 5.00
N ILE A 43 -10.39 0.71 4.16
CA ILE A 43 -10.30 0.98 2.73
C ILE A 43 -10.32 2.49 2.54
N SER A 44 -9.39 3.02 1.76
CA SER A 44 -9.34 4.44 1.45
C SER A 44 -10.54 4.88 0.61
N ASP A 45 -10.95 6.13 0.78
CA ASP A 45 -12.00 6.75 -0.03
C ASP A 45 -11.51 7.14 -1.44
N ILE A 46 -10.19 7.13 -1.66
CA ILE A 46 -9.57 7.38 -2.97
C ILE A 46 -10.16 6.44 -4.02
N LYS A 47 -10.54 7.00 -5.17
CA LYS A 47 -11.08 6.26 -6.31
C LYS A 47 -10.12 6.40 -7.49
N PHE A 48 -9.78 5.28 -8.11
CA PHE A 48 -8.88 5.22 -9.26
C PHE A 48 -9.67 5.09 -10.58
N LYS A 49 -10.74 5.87 -10.73
CA LYS A 49 -11.74 5.69 -11.80
C LYS A 49 -11.14 5.71 -13.20
N GLU A 50 -10.16 6.58 -13.43
CA GLU A 50 -9.51 6.74 -14.73
C GLU A 50 -8.72 5.49 -15.17
N LEU A 51 -8.30 4.64 -14.22
CA LEU A 51 -7.60 3.40 -14.52
C LEU A 51 -8.54 2.22 -14.75
N ILE A 52 -9.76 2.27 -14.21
CA ILE A 52 -10.72 1.18 -14.32
C ILE A 52 -11.16 1.01 -15.78
N GLY A 53 -11.13 -0.23 -16.25
CA GLY A 53 -11.49 -0.61 -17.61
C GLY A 53 -10.35 -0.49 -18.62
N GLN A 54 -9.24 0.14 -18.27
CA GLN A 54 -8.06 0.22 -19.13
C GLN A 54 -7.42 -1.16 -19.31
N LYS A 55 -7.01 -1.45 -20.54
CA LYS A 55 -6.30 -2.69 -20.88
C LYS A 55 -4.80 -2.55 -20.63
N VAL A 56 -4.19 -3.61 -20.10
CA VAL A 56 -2.72 -3.73 -20.03
C VAL A 56 -2.17 -4.00 -21.43
N THR A 57 -1.30 -3.12 -21.91
CA THR A 57 -0.72 -3.17 -23.26
C THR A 57 0.66 -3.82 -23.26
N ALA A 58 1.44 -3.60 -22.21
CA ALA A 58 2.78 -4.17 -22.07
C ALA A 58 3.22 -4.21 -20.60
N ILE A 59 4.28 -4.96 -20.33
CA ILE A 59 5.02 -4.96 -19.07
C ILE A 59 6.48 -4.62 -19.38
N ASP A 60 6.99 -3.61 -18.68
CA ASP A 60 8.41 -3.24 -18.67
C ASP A 60 9.00 -3.58 -17.29
N SER A 61 10.23 -4.07 -17.30
CA SER A 61 10.92 -4.61 -16.15
C SER A 61 12.44 -4.38 -16.20
N GLU A 62 12.93 -3.49 -17.08
CA GLU A 62 14.38 -3.26 -17.19
C GLU A 62 14.95 -2.57 -15.96
N VAL A 63 14.18 -1.67 -15.33
CA VAL A 63 14.61 -0.89 -14.15
C VAL A 63 13.58 -0.97 -13.02
N HIS A 64 12.29 -0.80 -13.35
CA HIS A 64 11.17 -0.89 -12.41
C HIS A 64 10.10 -1.82 -12.97
N PHE A 65 9.22 -2.35 -12.11
CA PHE A 65 8.06 -3.09 -12.58
C PHE A 65 7.00 -2.10 -13.05
N ILE A 66 6.84 -1.97 -14.37
CA ILE A 66 5.91 -1.03 -14.98
C ILE A 66 4.85 -1.78 -15.78
N ILE A 67 3.59 -1.51 -15.46
CA ILE A 67 2.42 -1.99 -16.20
C ILE A 67 1.96 -0.86 -17.11
N GLN A 68 2.14 -1.03 -18.41
CA GLN A 68 1.66 -0.09 -19.41
C GLN A 68 0.18 -0.31 -19.65
N LEU A 69 -0.61 0.76 -19.62
CA LEU A 69 -2.03 0.74 -19.89
C LEU A 69 -2.31 1.31 -21.30
N GLU A 70 -3.57 1.34 -21.71
CA GLU A 70 -3.98 2.06 -22.93
C GLU A 70 -3.74 3.56 -22.81
N LYS A 71 -3.84 4.11 -21.59
CA LYS A 71 -3.57 5.51 -21.26
C LYS A 71 -2.79 5.59 -19.95
N GLY A 72 -1.49 5.84 -20.07
CA GLY A 72 -0.57 5.95 -18.94
C GLY A 72 -0.03 4.59 -18.47
N ALA A 73 0.43 4.56 -17.22
CA ALA A 73 1.12 3.42 -16.65
C ALA A 73 0.98 3.35 -15.12
N ILE A 74 1.19 2.14 -14.60
CA ILE A 74 1.34 1.84 -13.17
C ILE A 74 2.80 1.47 -12.94
N VAL A 75 3.54 2.32 -12.23
CA VAL A 75 4.94 2.09 -11.88
C VAL A 75 5.01 1.57 -10.45
N ILE A 76 5.67 0.43 -10.26
CA ILE A 76 5.76 -0.28 -8.97
C ILE A 76 7.23 -0.37 -8.59
N GLU A 77 7.58 0.26 -7.48
CA GLU A 77 8.92 0.30 -6.90
C GLU A 77 8.97 -0.43 -5.55
N CYS A 78 7.82 -0.86 -5.07
CA CYS A 78 7.60 -1.56 -3.82
C CYS A 78 7.56 -3.08 -4.02
N PRO A 79 7.79 -3.88 -2.95
CA PRO A 79 7.54 -5.30 -2.99
C PRO A 79 6.13 -5.65 -3.43
N TRP A 80 6.01 -6.68 -4.25
CA TRP A 80 4.75 -7.07 -4.85
C TRP A 80 4.61 -8.58 -4.98
N ARG A 81 3.36 -9.03 -5.13
CA ARG A 81 3.04 -10.39 -5.53
C ARG A 81 1.82 -10.42 -6.43
N ILE A 82 1.81 -11.37 -7.36
CA ILE A 82 0.67 -11.74 -8.18
C ILE A 82 0.06 -13.02 -7.60
N ARG A 83 -1.26 -13.00 -7.42
CA ARG A 83 -2.04 -14.14 -6.94
C ARG A 83 -3.33 -14.29 -7.74
N ASN A 84 -3.96 -15.44 -7.62
CA ASN A 84 -5.35 -15.62 -8.02
C ASN A 84 -6.21 -15.97 -6.79
N THR A 85 -7.43 -16.46 -7.02
CA THR A 85 -8.33 -16.92 -5.94
C THR A 85 -7.84 -18.19 -5.24
N GLY A 86 -6.95 -18.97 -5.87
CA GLY A 86 -6.41 -20.22 -5.34
C GLY A 86 -5.09 -20.09 -4.60
N GLY A 87 -4.36 -18.99 -4.76
CA GLY A 87 -3.09 -18.76 -4.05
C GLY A 87 -2.14 -17.79 -4.76
N ILE A 88 -0.94 -17.67 -4.20
CA ILE A 88 0.15 -16.88 -4.76
C ILE A 88 0.70 -17.60 -5.99
N LEU A 89 0.85 -16.86 -7.08
CA LEU A 89 1.41 -17.35 -8.34
C LEU A 89 2.89 -16.98 -8.45
N LEU A 90 3.21 -15.74 -8.06
CA LEU A 90 4.55 -15.17 -8.22
C LEU A 90 4.74 -14.00 -7.24
N GLY A 91 5.94 -13.83 -6.70
CA GLY A 91 6.37 -12.62 -6.00
C GLY A 91 7.64 -12.01 -6.60
N GLU A 92 7.97 -10.81 -6.14
CA GLU A 92 9.22 -10.14 -6.50
C GLU A 92 10.46 -11.02 -6.24
N THR A 93 10.50 -11.74 -5.12
CA THR A 93 11.62 -12.62 -4.74
C THR A 93 11.84 -13.77 -5.72
N ASP A 94 10.76 -14.29 -6.31
CA ASP A 94 10.83 -15.38 -7.29
C ASP A 94 11.51 -14.88 -8.57
N ILE A 95 11.18 -13.67 -9.02
CA ILE A 95 11.83 -13.01 -10.16
C ILE A 95 13.31 -12.70 -9.88
N GLN A 96 13.64 -12.17 -8.69
CA GLN A 96 15.03 -11.87 -8.34
C GLN A 96 15.92 -13.13 -8.39
N SER A 97 15.33 -14.30 -8.07
CA SER A 97 16.02 -15.59 -8.16
C SER A 97 16.06 -16.17 -9.58
N ASN A 98 15.12 -15.78 -10.45
CA ASN A 98 14.96 -16.32 -11.80
C ASN A 98 14.33 -15.29 -12.76
N GLN A 99 15.15 -14.49 -13.44
CA GLN A 99 14.68 -13.44 -14.36
C GLN A 99 13.79 -13.96 -15.53
N SER A 100 13.80 -15.26 -15.81
CA SER A 100 12.93 -15.86 -16.83
C SER A 100 11.43 -15.78 -16.50
N GLU A 101 11.07 -15.53 -15.24
CA GLU A 101 9.68 -15.47 -14.78
C GLU A 101 8.95 -14.16 -15.14
N TRP A 102 9.67 -13.16 -15.65
CA TRP A 102 9.03 -11.99 -16.29
C TRP A 102 8.15 -12.38 -17.48
N LYS A 103 8.47 -13.49 -18.15
CA LYS A 103 7.60 -14.05 -19.20
C LYS A 103 6.24 -14.45 -18.62
N SER A 104 6.23 -15.08 -17.45
CA SER A 104 5.01 -15.47 -16.74
C SER A 104 4.18 -14.25 -16.34
N VAL A 105 4.81 -13.15 -15.88
CA VAL A 105 4.11 -11.88 -15.59
C VAL A 105 3.41 -11.34 -16.83
N LYS A 106 4.11 -11.32 -17.97
CA LYS A 106 3.54 -10.86 -19.25
C LYS A 106 2.35 -11.71 -19.67
N GLU A 107 2.47 -13.04 -19.58
CA GLU A 107 1.39 -13.98 -19.89
C GLU A 107 0.18 -13.82 -18.95
N LEU A 108 0.41 -13.46 -17.68
CA LEU A 108 -0.66 -13.27 -16.69
C LEU A 108 -1.41 -11.94 -16.86
N LEU A 109 -0.72 -10.85 -17.21
CA LEU A 109 -1.28 -9.50 -17.14
C LEU A 109 -1.60 -8.88 -18.50
N VAL A 110 -0.77 -9.11 -19.53
CA VAL A 110 -0.94 -8.44 -20.83
C VAL A 110 -2.28 -8.83 -21.45
N GLY A 111 -3.03 -7.82 -21.88
CA GLY A 111 -4.33 -7.99 -22.49
C GLY A 111 -5.52 -8.03 -21.52
N LYS A 112 -5.28 -8.17 -20.21
CA LYS A 112 -6.32 -8.04 -19.19
C LYS A 112 -6.69 -6.59 -18.94
N LYS A 113 -7.87 -6.37 -18.37
CA LYS A 113 -8.36 -5.05 -17.97
C LYS A 113 -8.24 -4.88 -16.47
N VAL A 114 -7.98 -3.66 -16.03
CA VAL A 114 -8.10 -3.26 -14.63
C VAL A 114 -9.59 -3.26 -14.27
N GLU A 115 -10.00 -4.09 -13.31
CA GLU A 115 -11.41 -4.20 -12.89
C GLU A 115 -11.69 -3.42 -11.60
N ASP A 116 -10.74 -3.43 -10.66
CA ASP A 116 -10.86 -2.69 -9.40
C ASP A 116 -9.46 -2.34 -8.86
N ILE A 117 -9.40 -1.28 -8.06
CA ILE A 117 -8.20 -0.88 -7.33
C ILE A 117 -8.60 -0.48 -5.91
N ARG A 118 -7.98 -1.12 -4.92
CA ARG A 118 -8.23 -0.88 -3.50
C ARG A 118 -6.95 -0.49 -2.79
N LEU A 119 -6.98 0.64 -2.11
CA LEU A 119 -5.94 1.07 -1.20
C LEU A 119 -6.38 0.85 0.24
N TYR A 120 -5.56 0.17 1.03
CA TYR A 120 -5.73 0.00 2.46
C TYR A 120 -4.81 0.95 3.21
N GLU A 121 -5.36 1.79 4.09
CA GLU A 121 -4.60 2.93 4.65
C GLU A 121 -3.70 2.55 5.83
N GLN A 122 -4.11 1.62 6.70
CA GLN A 122 -3.31 1.29 7.91
C GLN A 122 -2.27 0.19 7.67
N CYS A 123 -2.47 -0.62 6.64
CA CYS A 123 -1.45 -1.47 6.08
C CYS A 123 -1.34 -1.01 4.63
N PRO A 124 -0.41 -0.10 4.29
CA PRO A 124 -0.30 0.51 2.96
C PRO A 124 -0.10 -0.58 1.90
N LEU A 125 -1.23 -1.06 1.42
CA LEU A 125 -1.41 -2.19 0.53
C LEU A 125 -2.33 -1.73 -0.59
N LEU A 126 -1.79 -1.71 -1.79
CA LEU A 126 -2.55 -1.48 -3.00
C LEU A 126 -2.87 -2.82 -3.64
N ILE A 127 -4.15 -3.10 -3.85
CA ILE A 127 -4.60 -4.29 -4.59
C ILE A 127 -5.18 -3.83 -5.92
N ILE A 128 -4.64 -4.37 -7.02
CA ILE A 128 -5.13 -4.13 -8.38
C ILE A 128 -5.68 -5.44 -8.92
N GLN A 129 -6.93 -5.44 -9.35
CA GLN A 129 -7.61 -6.61 -9.90
C GLN A 129 -7.59 -6.60 -11.43
N PHE A 130 -7.23 -7.75 -12.01
CA PHE A 130 -7.26 -8.06 -13.42
C PHE A 130 -8.01 -9.39 -13.64
N ASP A 131 -9.34 -9.35 -13.80
CA ASP A 131 -10.17 -10.56 -13.83
C ASP A 131 -9.95 -11.38 -12.53
N ASN A 132 -9.60 -12.67 -12.61
CA ASN A 132 -9.29 -13.50 -11.45
C ASN A 132 -7.86 -13.35 -10.90
N ILE A 133 -7.07 -12.43 -11.46
CA ILE A 133 -5.69 -12.14 -11.06
C ILE A 133 -5.66 -10.88 -10.20
N PHE A 134 -4.85 -10.90 -9.15
CA PHE A 134 -4.67 -9.78 -8.24
C PHE A 134 -3.18 -9.49 -8.09
N LEU A 135 -2.84 -8.22 -8.23
CA LEU A 135 -1.54 -7.69 -7.88
C LEU A 135 -1.65 -7.00 -6.52
N ASP A 136 -0.98 -7.57 -5.53
CA ASP A 136 -0.82 -6.97 -4.21
C ASP A 136 0.52 -6.23 -4.18
N VAL A 137 0.52 -4.92 -3.94
CA VAL A 137 1.72 -4.08 -3.79
C VAL A 137 1.83 -3.63 -2.34
N PHE A 138 2.92 -3.99 -1.69
CA PHE A 138 3.19 -3.73 -0.29
C PHE A 138 4.14 -2.55 -0.16
N HIS A 139 3.73 -1.50 0.53
CA HIS A 139 4.64 -0.40 0.81
C HIS A 139 5.81 -0.87 1.69
N ALA A 140 7.03 -0.66 1.22
CA ALA A 140 8.26 -0.81 2.00
C ALA A 140 8.71 0.58 2.47
N SER A 141 9.01 0.73 3.76
CA SER A 141 9.36 2.01 4.38
C SER A 141 10.80 2.50 4.06
N SER A 142 11.42 2.01 2.99
CA SER A 142 12.65 2.58 2.45
C SER A 142 12.31 3.91 1.79
N TYR A 143 13.10 4.94 2.06
CA TYR A 143 12.87 6.37 1.76
C TYR A 143 12.60 6.74 0.28
N PHE A 144 12.47 5.78 -0.63
CA PHE A 144 12.36 5.98 -2.07
C PHE A 144 11.42 5.00 -2.79
N ASP A 145 10.68 4.13 -2.09
CA ASP A 145 9.86 3.11 -2.74
C ASP A 145 8.37 3.47 -2.66
N GLY A 146 7.73 3.65 -3.82
CA GLY A 146 6.30 3.98 -3.93
C GLY A 146 5.60 3.24 -5.06
N TRP A 147 4.41 3.72 -5.40
CA TRP A 147 3.75 3.39 -6.67
C TRP A 147 3.24 4.67 -7.31
N THR A 148 3.46 4.80 -8.62
CA THR A 148 3.00 5.94 -9.39
C THR A 148 1.92 5.48 -10.35
N LEU A 149 0.78 6.17 -10.30
CA LEU A 149 -0.37 5.93 -11.17
C LEU A 149 -0.57 7.15 -12.06
N THR A 150 -0.57 6.93 -13.37
CA THR A 150 -0.61 8.02 -14.35
C THR A 150 -1.73 7.84 -15.37
N ASP A 151 -2.42 8.93 -15.71
CA ASP A 151 -3.23 9.08 -16.92
C ASP A 151 -2.81 10.37 -17.64
N HIS A 152 -3.04 10.48 -18.95
CA HIS A 152 -2.55 11.49 -19.90
C HIS A 152 -2.64 12.99 -19.49
N GLY A 153 -3.25 13.34 -18.36
CA GLY A 153 -3.28 14.68 -17.78
C GLY A 153 -3.27 14.74 -16.24
N ASP A 154 -3.50 13.63 -15.54
CA ASP A 154 -3.59 13.58 -14.08
C ASP A 154 -2.51 12.65 -13.50
N PHE A 155 -1.72 13.20 -12.58
CA PHE A 155 -0.62 12.52 -11.90
C PHE A 155 -1.06 12.21 -10.46
N TYR A 156 -1.34 10.95 -10.16
CA TYR A 156 -1.65 10.53 -8.80
C TYR A 156 -0.34 10.13 -8.11
N ILE A 157 0.32 11.10 -7.45
CA ILE A 157 1.48 10.81 -6.58
C ILE A 157 0.95 10.33 -5.24
N PHE A 158 1.32 9.11 -4.87
CA PHE A 158 1.32 8.70 -3.47
C PHE A 158 2.74 8.42 -3.06
N LEU A 159 3.33 9.40 -2.38
CA LEU A 159 4.56 9.23 -1.63
C LEU A 159 4.24 9.48 -0.15
N ASP A 160 4.61 8.48 0.65
CA ASP A 160 4.87 8.56 2.07
C ASP A 160 3.68 8.34 3.07
N ALA A 161 3.85 7.34 3.94
CA ALA A 161 3.09 7.11 5.17
C ALA A 161 3.06 8.30 6.15
N TRP A 162 3.90 9.32 5.97
CA TRP A 162 3.92 10.58 6.73
C TRP A 162 2.81 11.57 6.31
N TRP A 163 1.97 11.29 5.31
CA TRP A 163 0.87 12.20 4.93
C TRP A 163 -0.09 12.52 6.10
N LYS A 164 -0.30 11.59 7.04
CA LYS A 164 -1.10 11.84 8.25
C LYS A 164 -0.40 12.73 9.30
N TYR A 165 0.89 12.99 9.17
CA TYR A 165 1.71 13.79 10.09
C TYR A 165 2.14 15.15 9.51
N CYS A 166 1.98 15.39 8.21
CA CYS A 166 2.37 16.65 7.56
C CYS A 166 1.19 17.63 7.31
N ILE A 167 -0.05 17.24 7.63
CA ILE A 167 -1.18 18.17 7.72
C ILE A 167 -1.73 18.11 9.15
N GLY A 168 -1.05 18.82 10.03
CA GLY A 168 -1.60 19.37 11.27
C GLY A 168 -1.92 20.84 11.07
#